data_AF-A0A4P7D528-F1
#
_entry.id   AF-A0A4P7D528-F1
#
_cell.length_a   1.000
_cell.length_b   1.000
_cell.length_c   1.000
_cell.angle_alpha   90.00
_cell.angle_beta   90.00
_cell.angle_gamma   90.00
#
_symmetry.space_group_name_H-M   'P 1'
#
loop_
_entity.id
_entity.type
_entity.pdbx_description
1 polymer ?
#
loop_
_entity_poly.entity_id
_entity_poly.type
_entity_poly.pdbx_seq_one_letter_code
_entity_poly.pdbx_strand_id
1 'polypeptide(L)'
;MTEIEKEPVVAVLNKILESELAGVVRYTHYSFLVFGFARIPIVSWLRQQADESLVHAQQAGEWITTLGAYPSLAIGPLLDSHTFDIGSILRESLEAEQIALGHYRELLSLVEGRAVALEEYARQMIQVEELHVGEVDKMLRRPGSTTTSPQRGMGTAAE
;
A
#
# COMPACT_ATOMS: atom_id res chain seq x y z
N MET A 1 -2.72 7.55 -29.56
CA MET A 1 -2.96 7.72 -28.12
C MET A 1 -3.51 6.41 -27.63
N THR A 2 -2.87 5.81 -26.63
CA THR A 2 -3.00 4.41 -26.23
C THR A 2 -4.44 4.00 -25.92
N GLU A 3 -4.81 2.81 -26.40
CA GLU A 3 -6.12 2.16 -26.44
C GLU A 3 -6.58 1.66 -25.05
N ILE A 4 -6.39 2.46 -24.00
CA ILE A 4 -6.87 2.12 -22.65
C ILE A 4 -8.26 2.69 -22.41
N GLU A 5 -9.10 1.91 -21.73
CA GLU A 5 -10.38 2.40 -21.23
C GLU A 5 -10.10 3.36 -20.08
N LYS A 6 -10.30 4.66 -20.32
CA LYS A 6 -9.88 5.72 -19.40
C LYS A 6 -10.64 5.65 -18.08
N GLU A 7 -11.97 5.50 -18.10
CA GLU A 7 -12.77 5.53 -16.88
C GLU A 7 -12.38 4.43 -15.88
N PRO A 8 -12.24 3.15 -16.28
CA PRO A 8 -11.77 2.10 -15.37
C PRO A 8 -10.38 2.37 -14.80
N VAL A 9 -9.43 2.81 -15.65
CA VAL A 9 -8.05 3.09 -15.21
C VAL A 9 -8.03 4.23 -14.18
N VAL A 10 -8.75 5.32 -14.45
CA VAL A 10 -8.87 6.46 -13.53
C VAL A 10 -9.55 6.04 -12.22
N ALA A 11 -10.55 5.16 -12.27
CA ALA A 11 -11.21 4.67 -11.06
C ALA A 11 -10.23 3.89 -10.17
N VAL A 12 -9.40 3.01 -10.74
CA VAL A 12 -8.38 2.27 -9.97
C VAL A 12 -7.29 3.19 -9.44
N LEU A 13 -6.82 4.15 -10.25
CA LEU A 13 -5.83 5.13 -9.78
C LEU A 13 -6.37 5.97 -8.61
N ASN A 14 -7.66 6.28 -8.58
CA ASN A 14 -8.27 6.96 -7.42
C ASN A 14 -8.33 6.03 -6.19
N LYS A 15 -8.66 4.75 -6.34
CA LYS A 15 -8.57 3.78 -5.21
C LYS A 15 -7.14 3.71 -4.65
N ILE A 16 -6.13 3.73 -5.52
CA ILE A 16 -4.72 3.76 -5.13
C ILE A 16 -4.43 5.05 -4.36
N LEU A 17 -4.73 6.22 -4.94
CA LEU A 17 -4.52 7.52 -4.30
C LEU A 17 -5.15 7.58 -2.89
N GLU A 18 -6.40 7.15 -2.76
CA GLU A 18 -7.12 7.14 -1.48
C GLU A 18 -6.46 6.18 -0.46
N SER A 19 -5.97 5.02 -0.92
CA SER A 19 -5.28 4.02 -0.10
C SER A 19 -3.93 4.53 0.39
N GLU A 20 -3.17 5.20 -0.48
CA GLU A 20 -1.86 5.78 -0.16
C GLU A 20 -1.99 6.97 0.80
N LEU A 21 -2.97 7.86 0.58
CA LEU A 21 -3.28 8.94 1.53
C LEU A 21 -3.70 8.38 2.90
N ALA A 22 -4.45 7.28 2.92
CA ALA A 22 -4.75 6.57 4.16
C ALA A 22 -3.48 5.99 4.80
N GLY A 23 -2.53 5.49 4.01
CA GLY A 23 -1.21 5.04 4.45
C GLY A 23 -0.43 6.14 5.17
N VAL A 24 -0.37 7.36 4.62
CA VAL A 24 0.27 8.52 5.27
C VAL A 24 -0.26 8.74 6.68
N VAL A 25 -1.60 8.79 6.81
CA VAL A 25 -2.26 9.03 8.09
C VAL A 25 -2.04 7.86 9.05
N ARG A 26 -2.27 6.62 8.58
CA ARG A 26 -2.20 5.39 9.37
C ARG A 26 -0.79 5.16 9.93
N TYR A 27 0.24 5.21 9.09
CA TYR A 27 1.61 4.98 9.52
C TYR A 27 2.15 6.08 10.43
N THR A 28 1.77 7.34 10.18
CA THR A 28 2.05 8.44 11.10
C THR A 28 1.42 8.17 12.46
N HIS A 29 0.15 7.78 12.48
CA HIS A 29 -0.59 7.47 13.71
C HIS A 29 0.04 6.30 14.48
N TYR A 30 0.30 5.17 13.81
CA TYR A 30 0.93 4.00 14.40
C TYR A 30 2.30 4.32 15.02
N SER A 31 3.06 5.27 14.46
CA SER A 31 4.35 5.69 15.01
C SER A 31 4.25 6.26 16.44
N PHE A 32 3.07 6.72 16.85
CA PHE A 32 2.81 7.22 18.21
C PHE A 32 2.50 6.10 19.21
N LEU A 33 2.07 4.92 18.72
CA LEU A 33 1.55 3.83 19.52
C LEU A 33 2.64 2.83 19.97
N VAL A 34 3.90 3.08 19.62
CA VAL A 34 5.03 2.17 19.90
C VAL A 34 5.80 2.57 21.16
N PHE A 35 5.87 1.63 22.11
CA PHE A 35 6.53 1.79 23.42
C PHE A 35 7.61 0.72 23.67
N GLY A 36 8.43 0.93 24.70
CA GLY A 36 9.46 -0.02 25.13
C GLY A 36 10.81 0.15 24.43
N PHE A 37 11.77 -0.73 24.78
CA PHE A 37 13.17 -0.60 24.38
C PHE A 37 13.42 -0.67 22.87
N ALA A 38 12.59 -1.43 22.14
CA ALA A 38 12.71 -1.61 20.68
C ALA A 38 12.06 -0.49 19.86
N ARG A 39 11.51 0.56 20.49
CA ARG A 39 10.68 1.55 19.79
C ARG A 39 11.43 2.38 18.75
N ILE A 40 12.71 2.71 18.97
CA ILE A 40 13.46 3.64 18.12
C ILE A 40 13.46 3.17 16.65
N PRO A 41 13.91 1.94 16.33
CA PRO A 41 13.88 1.46 14.94
C PRO A 41 12.46 1.29 14.38
N ILE A 42 11.50 0.82 15.18
CA ILE A 42 10.12 0.58 14.72
C ILE A 42 9.42 1.90 14.37
N VAL A 43 9.56 2.92 15.22
CA VAL A 43 9.00 4.26 14.96
C VAL A 43 9.64 4.90 13.74
N SER A 44 10.96 4.72 13.56
CA SER A 44 11.64 5.20 12.36
C SER A 44 11.11 4.53 11.10
N TRP A 45 10.92 3.21 11.14
CA TRP A 45 10.37 2.44 10.03
C TRP A 45 8.94 2.87 9.69
N LEU A 46 8.04 2.96 10.68
CA LEU A 46 6.67 3.43 10.47
C LEU A 46 6.62 4.83 9.83
N ARG A 47 7.48 5.76 10.26
CA ARG A 47 7.53 7.10 9.65
C ARG A 47 8.05 7.09 8.22
N GLN A 48 9.01 6.22 7.91
CA GLN A 48 9.47 6.04 6.53
C GLN A 48 8.36 5.50 5.63
N GLN A 49 7.54 4.55 6.12
CA GLN A 49 6.38 4.07 5.37
C GLN A 49 5.35 5.20 5.14
N ALA A 50 5.13 6.08 6.11
CA ALA A 50 4.27 7.25 5.91
C ALA A 50 4.81 8.21 4.83
N ASP A 51 6.13 8.45 4.81
CA ASP A 51 6.79 9.29 3.81
C ASP A 51 6.71 8.64 2.41
N GLU A 52 6.91 7.33 2.30
CA GLU A 52 6.79 6.56 1.05
C GLU A 52 5.35 6.57 0.52
N SER A 53 4.34 6.34 1.36
CA SER A 53 2.93 6.45 0.95
C SER A 53 2.59 7.85 0.40
N LEU A 54 3.21 8.92 0.93
CA LEU A 54 3.00 10.26 0.38
C LEU A 54 3.57 10.38 -1.05
N VAL A 55 4.73 9.78 -1.30
CA VAL A 55 5.32 9.73 -2.65
C VAL A 55 4.42 8.95 -3.60
N HIS A 56 3.88 7.81 -3.19
CA HIS A 56 2.98 7.00 -4.01
C HIS A 56 1.67 7.74 -4.32
N ALA A 57 1.07 8.41 -3.33
CA ALA A 57 -0.11 9.25 -3.50
C ALA A 57 0.15 10.35 -4.54
N GLN A 58 1.30 11.03 -4.47
CA GLN A 58 1.68 12.05 -5.45
C GLN A 58 1.80 11.46 -6.85
N GLN A 59 2.47 10.32 -7.02
CA GLN A 59 2.60 9.64 -8.32
C GLN A 59 1.24 9.23 -8.91
N ALA A 60 0.33 8.67 -8.11
CA ALA A 60 -1.01 8.32 -8.55
C ALA A 60 -1.80 9.56 -8.99
N GLY A 61 -1.72 10.66 -8.24
CA GLY A 61 -2.35 11.94 -8.59
C GLY A 61 -1.85 12.53 -9.91
N GLU A 62 -0.54 12.47 -10.15
CA GLU A 62 0.07 12.91 -11.41
C GLU A 62 -0.41 12.05 -12.59
N TRP A 63 -0.58 10.74 -12.41
CA TRP A 63 -1.15 9.87 -13.45
C TRP A 63 -2.61 10.19 -13.75
N ILE A 64 -3.44 10.42 -12.72
CA ILE A 64 -4.85 10.79 -12.91
C ILE A 64 -4.97 12.08 -13.72
N THR A 65 -4.18 13.10 -13.38
CA THR A 65 -4.21 14.39 -14.06
C THR A 65 -3.57 14.33 -15.45
N THR A 66 -2.54 13.50 -15.66
CA THR A 66 -1.97 13.19 -16.98
C THR A 66 -2.99 12.58 -17.92
N LEU A 67 -3.90 11.74 -17.40
CA LEU A 67 -5.03 11.21 -18.16
C LEU A 67 -6.16 12.24 -18.37
N GLY A 68 -6.03 13.46 -17.84
CA GLY A 68 -7.03 14.52 -17.93
C GLY A 68 -8.28 14.21 -17.11
N ALA A 69 -8.11 13.63 -15.91
CA ALA A 69 -9.18 13.39 -14.95
C ALA A 69 -8.91 14.13 -13.63
N TYR A 70 -9.95 14.22 -12.79
CA TYR A 70 -9.86 14.88 -11.49
C TYR A 70 -9.47 13.87 -10.40
N PRO A 71 -8.40 14.12 -9.62
CA PRO A 71 -7.99 13.25 -8.53
C PRO A 71 -8.94 13.39 -7.32
N SER A 72 -9.27 12.25 -6.71
CA SER A 72 -10.09 12.19 -5.51
C SER A 72 -9.41 12.91 -4.34
N LEU A 73 -10.22 13.55 -3.49
CA LEU A 73 -9.80 14.11 -2.20
C LEU A 73 -10.15 13.16 -1.03
N ALA A 74 -10.80 12.03 -1.30
CA ALA A 74 -11.16 11.10 -0.26
C ALA A 74 -9.92 10.41 0.34
N ILE A 75 -10.13 9.79 1.50
CA ILE A 75 -9.13 8.97 2.18
C ILE A 75 -9.74 7.60 2.34
N GLY A 76 -8.98 6.56 2.01
CA GLY A 76 -9.39 5.18 2.19
C GLY A 76 -9.60 4.81 3.66
N PRO A 77 -10.05 3.56 3.95
CA PRO A 77 -10.27 3.11 5.31
C PRO A 77 -9.02 3.25 6.19
N LEU A 78 -9.20 3.87 7.37
CA LEU A 78 -8.17 3.96 8.40
C LEU A 78 -8.37 2.80 9.38
N LEU A 79 -7.74 1.66 9.10
CA LEU A 79 -7.69 0.53 10.03
C LEU A 79 -7.00 0.99 11.32
N ASP A 80 -7.69 0.88 12.46
CA ASP A 80 -7.14 1.09 13.80
C ASP A 80 -7.95 0.24 14.78
N SER A 81 -7.32 -0.78 15.39
CA SER A 81 -7.95 -1.56 16.46
C SER A 81 -7.89 -0.90 17.83
N HIS A 82 -7.44 0.35 17.92
CA HIS A 82 -7.26 1.12 19.15
C HIS A 82 -6.40 0.39 20.19
N THR A 83 -5.33 -0.22 19.71
CA THR A 83 -4.40 -1.01 20.52
C THR A 83 -2.99 -0.42 20.52
N PHE A 84 -2.20 -0.78 21.52
CA PHE A 84 -0.77 -0.48 21.60
C PHE A 84 0.09 -1.73 21.32
N ASP A 85 -0.52 -2.86 20.95
CA ASP A 85 0.20 -4.08 20.56
C ASP A 85 0.80 -3.94 19.16
N ILE A 86 2.13 -3.94 19.09
CA ILE A 86 2.88 -3.86 17.83
C ILE A 86 2.51 -5.02 16.90
N GLY A 87 2.22 -6.21 17.45
CA GLY A 87 1.80 -7.35 16.64
C GLY A 87 0.50 -7.07 15.88
N SER A 88 -0.50 -6.46 16.53
CA SER A 88 -1.75 -6.07 15.89
C SER A 88 -1.57 -4.96 14.88
N ILE A 89 -0.79 -3.93 15.23
CA ILE A 89 -0.45 -2.84 14.30
C ILE A 89 0.22 -3.38 13.02
N LEU A 90 1.15 -4.34 13.15
CA LEU A 90 1.80 -4.96 11.99
C LEU A 90 0.84 -5.84 11.17
N ARG A 91 -0.16 -6.47 11.80
CA ARG A 91 -1.19 -7.22 11.05
C ARG A 91 -2.11 -6.30 10.25
N GLU A 92 -2.52 -5.18 10.84
CA GLU A 92 -3.30 -4.13 10.14
C GLU A 92 -2.48 -3.51 9.00
N SER A 93 -1.19 -3.28 9.24
CA SER A 93 -0.24 -2.83 8.20
C SER A 93 -0.19 -3.83 7.06
N LEU A 94 0.01 -5.12 7.36
CA LEU A 94 0.06 -6.20 6.35
C LEU A 94 -1.23 -6.29 5.52
N GLU A 95 -2.40 -6.15 6.15
CA GLU A 95 -3.69 -6.13 5.45
C GLU A 95 -3.77 -4.92 4.50
N ALA A 96 -3.36 -3.74 4.95
CA ALA A 96 -3.37 -2.56 4.10
C ALA A 96 -2.40 -2.67 2.91
N GLU A 97 -1.20 -3.22 3.11
CA GLU A 97 -0.24 -3.49 2.02
C GLU A 97 -0.80 -4.49 1.00
N GLN A 98 -1.52 -5.52 1.46
CA GLN A 98 -2.18 -6.49 0.56
C GLN A 98 -3.29 -5.84 -0.27
N ILE A 99 -4.07 -4.93 0.33
CA ILE A 99 -5.11 -4.17 -0.38
C ILE A 99 -4.47 -3.26 -1.44
N ALA A 100 -3.42 -2.50 -1.09
CA ALA A 100 -2.70 -1.64 -2.04
C ALA A 100 -2.10 -2.46 -3.20
N LEU A 101 -1.42 -3.57 -2.91
CA LEU A 101 -0.91 -4.51 -3.91
C LEU A 101 -2.02 -5.03 -4.83
N GLY A 102 -3.21 -5.29 -4.29
CA GLY A 102 -4.39 -5.67 -5.06
C GLY A 102 -4.80 -4.59 -6.07
N HIS A 103 -4.85 -3.32 -5.65
CA HIS A 103 -5.16 -2.20 -6.53
C HIS A 103 -4.11 -2.02 -7.64
N TYR A 104 -2.82 -2.17 -7.34
CA TYR A 104 -1.77 -2.08 -8.36
C TYR A 104 -1.81 -3.23 -9.37
N ARG A 105 -2.16 -4.45 -8.93
CA ARG A 105 -2.42 -5.58 -9.84
C ARG A 105 -3.65 -5.35 -10.72
N GLU A 106 -4.72 -4.79 -10.16
CA GLU A 106 -5.90 -4.36 -10.92
C GLU A 106 -5.49 -3.33 -11.99
N LEU A 107 -4.69 -2.32 -11.63
CA LEU A 107 -4.18 -1.32 -12.56
C LEU A 107 -3.38 -1.96 -13.69
N LEU A 108 -2.41 -2.84 -13.37
CA LEU A 108 -1.61 -3.54 -14.37
C LEU A 108 -2.49 -4.28 -15.38
N SER A 109 -3.52 -4.98 -14.91
CA SER A 109 -4.44 -5.74 -15.79
C SER A 109 -5.18 -4.88 -16.81
N LEU A 110 -5.41 -3.60 -16.49
CA LEU A 110 -6.11 -2.65 -17.36
C LEU A 110 -5.19 -2.03 -18.43
N VAL A 111 -3.89 -1.99 -18.17
CA VAL A 111 -2.91 -1.21 -18.96
C VAL A 111 -1.87 -2.06 -19.66
N GLU A 112 -1.69 -3.33 -19.26
CA GLU A 112 -0.70 -4.26 -19.81
C GLU A 112 -0.88 -4.45 -21.32
N GLY A 113 0.20 -4.25 -22.08
CA GLY A 113 0.23 -4.32 -23.53
C GLY A 113 -0.48 -3.15 -24.23
N ARG A 114 -1.04 -2.20 -23.48
CA ARG A 114 -1.84 -1.08 -24.02
C ARG A 114 -1.23 0.29 -23.74
N ALA A 115 -0.59 0.49 -22.59
CA ALA A 115 0.00 1.77 -22.19
C ALA A 115 1.34 1.59 -21.48
N VAL A 116 2.43 1.50 -22.26
CA VAL A 116 3.79 1.19 -21.79
C VAL A 116 4.19 1.97 -20.53
N ALA A 117 4.04 3.30 -20.52
CA ALA A 117 4.50 4.10 -19.38
C ALA A 117 3.70 3.84 -18.09
N LEU A 118 2.38 3.64 -18.21
CA LEU A 118 1.52 3.36 -17.06
C LEU A 118 1.63 1.89 -16.60
N GLU A 119 1.90 1.00 -17.54
CA GLU A 119 2.25 -0.40 -17.28
C GLU A 119 3.54 -0.50 -16.45
N GLU A 120 4.60 0.21 -16.84
CA GLU A 120 5.84 0.19 -16.07
C GLU A 120 5.70 0.80 -14.67
N TYR A 121 4.89 1.85 -14.55
CA TYR A 121 4.52 2.38 -13.24
C TYR A 121 3.84 1.29 -12.39
N ALA A 122 2.83 0.60 -12.93
CA ALA A 122 2.13 -0.45 -12.20
C ALA A 122 3.06 -1.61 -11.80
N ARG A 123 3.97 -2.05 -12.69
CA ARG A 123 4.94 -3.12 -12.39
C ARG A 123 5.93 -2.73 -11.30
N GLN A 124 6.44 -1.49 -11.33
CA GLN A 124 7.34 -0.98 -10.31
C GLN A 124 6.64 -0.92 -8.95
N MET A 125 5.41 -0.42 -8.90
CA MET A 125 4.64 -0.35 -7.68
C MET A 125 4.30 -1.75 -7.12
N ILE A 126 3.92 -2.70 -7.97
CA ILE A 126 3.73 -4.10 -7.54
C ILE A 126 4.99 -4.66 -6.88
N GLN A 127 6.18 -4.41 -7.45
CA GLN A 127 7.43 -4.86 -6.86
C GLN A 127 7.65 -4.25 -5.47
N VAL A 128 7.41 -2.94 -5.33
CA VAL A 128 7.55 -2.22 -4.06
C VAL A 128 6.61 -2.81 -3.01
N GLU A 129 5.32 -2.96 -3.34
CA GLU A 129 4.34 -3.49 -2.39
C GLU A 129 4.58 -4.97 -2.03
N GLU A 130 5.08 -5.78 -2.97
CA GLU A 130 5.50 -7.16 -2.64
C GLU A 130 6.66 -7.20 -1.64
N LEU A 131 7.56 -6.22 -1.68
CA LEU A 131 8.65 -6.07 -0.71
C LEU A 131 8.11 -5.56 0.63
N HIS A 132 7.16 -4.62 0.65
CA HIS A 132 6.49 -4.15 1.87
C HIS A 132 5.77 -5.29 2.59
N VAL A 133 4.92 -6.03 1.88
CA VAL A 133 4.25 -7.26 2.38
C VAL A 133 5.29 -8.23 2.94
N GLY A 134 6.39 -8.43 2.22
CA GLY A 134 7.48 -9.30 2.64
C GLY A 134 8.18 -8.83 3.91
N GLU A 135 8.34 -7.52 4.11
CA GLU A 135 9.01 -6.95 5.26
C GLU A 135 8.14 -7.02 6.51
N VAL A 136 6.88 -6.62 6.42
CA VAL A 136 5.91 -6.73 7.53
C VAL A 136 5.73 -8.19 7.94
N ASP A 137 5.65 -9.10 6.97
CA ASP A 137 5.61 -10.54 7.23
C ASP A 137 6.85 -11.02 8.00
N LYS A 138 8.07 -10.59 7.65
CA LYS A 138 9.27 -10.93 8.44
C LYS A 138 9.20 -10.39 9.87
N MET A 139 8.70 -9.17 10.05
CA MET A 139 8.54 -8.54 11.37
C MET A 139 7.55 -9.30 12.27
N LEU A 140 6.54 -9.95 11.68
CA LEU A 140 5.56 -10.77 12.40
C LEU A 140 6.07 -12.17 12.80
N ARG A 141 7.19 -12.64 12.22
CA ARG A 141 7.73 -13.97 12.50
C ARG A 141 8.52 -14.00 13.81
N ARG A 142 8.60 -15.18 14.40
CA ARG A 142 9.51 -15.42 15.53
C ARG A 142 10.98 -15.32 15.06
N PRO A 143 11.90 -14.79 15.89
CA PRO A 143 13.33 -14.79 15.56
C PRO A 143 13.83 -16.19 15.18
N GLY A 144 14.56 -16.30 14.06
CA GLY A 144 15.06 -17.56 13.52
C GLY A 144 14.05 -18.36 12.68
N SER A 145 12.80 -17.93 12.56
CA SER A 145 11.79 -18.58 11.71
C SER A 145 11.86 -18.08 10.27
N THR A 146 12.08 -18.99 9.31
CA THR A 146 12.08 -18.68 7.87
C THR A 146 10.74 -18.93 7.19
N THR A 147 9.83 -19.67 7.82
CA THR A 147 8.47 -19.89 7.33
C THR A 147 7.68 -18.60 7.35
N THR A 148 6.97 -18.30 6.25
CA THR A 148 6.09 -17.13 6.10
C THR A 148 4.95 -17.17 7.11
N SER A 149 4.48 -16.00 7.58
CA SER A 149 3.31 -15.91 8.45
C SER A 149 2.08 -16.45 7.73
N PRO A 150 1.17 -17.16 8.44
CA PRO A 150 -0.13 -17.57 7.88
C PRO A 150 -0.92 -16.40 7.29
N GLN A 151 -0.75 -15.18 7.84
CA GLN A 151 -1.44 -13.97 7.40
C GLN A 151 -1.00 -13.48 6.02
N ARG A 152 0.18 -13.89 5.53
CA ARG A 152 0.68 -13.47 4.21
C ARG A 152 -0.16 -14.01 3.05
N GLY A 153 -0.79 -15.17 3.22
CA GLY A 153 -1.54 -15.86 2.15
C GLY A 153 -3.04 -15.54 2.10
N MET A 154 -3.57 -14.73 3.02
CA MET A 154 -5.02 -14.49 3.12
C MET A 154 -5.54 -13.41 2.16
N GLY A 155 -4.67 -12.65 1.50
CA GLY A 155 -5.03 -11.56 0.58
C GLY A 155 -5.57 -11.97 -0.80
N THR A 156 -5.88 -13.26 -1.04
CA THR A 156 -6.43 -13.73 -2.33
C THR A 156 -7.72 -14.55 -2.20
N ALA A 157 -8.37 -14.53 -1.03
CA ALA A 157 -9.63 -15.25 -0.82
C ALA A 157 -10.79 -14.26 -0.58
N ALA A 158 -11.20 -13.59 -1.64
CA ALA A 158 -12.54 -13.01 -1.74
C ALA A 158 -13.13 -13.50 -3.07
N GLU A 159 -13.83 -14.63 -3.00
CA GLU A 159 -14.89 -15.02 -3.95
C GLU A 159 -16.15 -14.18 -3.70
#